data_AF-A0A416G6L6-F1
#
_entry.id   AF-A0A416G6L6-F1
#
_cell.length_a   1.000
_cell.length_b   1.000
_cell.length_c   1.000
_cell.angle_alpha   90.00
_cell.angle_beta   90.00
_cell.angle_gamma   90.00
#
_symmetry.space_group_name_H-M   'P 1'
#
loop_
_entity.id
_entity.type
_entity.pdbx_description
1 polymer ?
#
loop_
_entity_poly.entity_id
_entity_poly.type
_entity_poly.pdbx_seq_one_letter_code
_entity_poly.pdbx_strand_id
1 'polypeptide(L)'
;MMKWSVTFDRLPSTATIGGVVYDVAFGYRTMMAAEIEMFRQDISDEQKMLNALNLFYVRNIPPDLDAAVDYMLWFHRGGEPARKGGGSKRRTTRRGYCFLKDAPLIYAAFRQQYGINLRQTLNDSLHWWEFLAMFEALDENTRMAKVMYWRTCDTKGMGKEQKAYIKQMRTLYSLEEPQATMDSRLRLAKRNADMRAYVKRRMEECQNG
;
A
#
# COMPACT_ATOMS: atom_id res chain seq x y z
N MET A 1 -21.61 2.36 6.48
CA MET A 1 -20.58 2.45 5.42
C MET A 1 -20.83 1.28 4.49
N MET A 2 -21.02 1.53 3.20
CA MET A 2 -21.32 0.48 2.22
C MET A 2 -20.08 -0.42 2.10
N LYS A 3 -20.26 -1.73 2.29
CA LYS A 3 -19.19 -2.71 2.13
C LYS A 3 -19.16 -3.11 0.66
N TRP A 4 -18.05 -2.86 -0.02
CA TRP A 4 -17.89 -3.19 -1.43
C TRP A 4 -17.62 -4.68 -1.62
N SER A 5 -18.27 -5.28 -2.59
CA SER A 5 -18.03 -6.63 -3.06
C SER A 5 -17.22 -6.60 -4.35
N VAL A 6 -15.98 -7.07 -4.29
CA VAL A 6 -15.08 -7.17 -5.46
C VAL A 6 -15.61 -8.07 -6.58
N THR A 7 -16.65 -8.87 -6.33
CA THR A 7 -17.20 -9.80 -7.33
C THR A 7 -18.37 -9.22 -8.14
N PHE A 8 -19.04 -8.17 -7.66
CA PHE A 8 -20.26 -7.65 -8.31
C PHE A 8 -20.34 -6.12 -8.35
N ASP A 9 -19.73 -5.42 -7.40
CA ASP A 9 -19.82 -3.96 -7.36
C ASP A 9 -18.84 -3.32 -8.34
N ARG A 10 -19.26 -2.19 -8.91
CA ARG A 10 -18.34 -1.31 -9.63
C ARG A 10 -17.43 -0.63 -8.63
N LEU A 11 -16.16 -0.99 -8.66
CA LEU A 11 -15.17 -0.46 -7.73
C LEU A 11 -14.85 1.02 -8.01
N PRO A 12 -14.43 1.80 -7.00
CA PRO A 12 -14.22 3.24 -7.16
C PRO A 12 -13.13 3.58 -8.18
N SER A 13 -13.48 4.34 -9.21
CA SER A 13 -12.52 4.90 -10.17
C SER A 13 -12.34 6.42 -10.02
N THR A 14 -13.04 7.04 -9.07
CA THR A 14 -13.06 8.49 -8.83
C THR A 14 -13.18 8.80 -7.34
N ALA A 15 -12.56 9.89 -6.88
CA ALA A 15 -12.76 10.47 -5.55
C ALA A 15 -13.74 11.65 -5.60
N THR A 16 -14.63 11.80 -4.62
CA THR A 16 -15.44 13.01 -4.45
C THR A 16 -14.98 13.75 -3.20
N ILE A 17 -14.36 14.92 -3.37
CA ILE A 17 -13.75 15.72 -2.28
C ILE A 17 -14.22 17.16 -2.43
N GLY A 18 -14.82 17.73 -1.38
CA GLY A 18 -15.39 19.08 -1.44
C GLY A 18 -16.47 19.27 -2.50
N GLY A 19 -17.19 18.20 -2.87
CA GLY A 19 -18.18 18.21 -3.95
C GLY A 19 -17.61 18.15 -5.37
N VAL A 20 -16.28 18.11 -5.52
CA VAL A 20 -15.59 17.98 -6.81
C VAL A 20 -15.19 16.51 -7.05
N VAL A 21 -15.39 16.04 -8.27
CA VAL A 21 -15.01 14.68 -8.69
C VAL A 21 -13.60 14.70 -9.29
N TYR A 22 -12.74 13.81 -8.79
CA TYR A 22 -11.37 13.62 -9.25
C TYR A 22 -11.19 12.20 -9.79
N ASP A 23 -10.64 12.08 -10.99
CA ASP A 23 -10.21 10.78 -11.52
C ASP A 23 -9.03 10.24 -10.70
N VAL A 24 -9.10 8.96 -10.32
CA VAL A 24 -7.99 8.28 -9.65
C VAL A 24 -7.45 7.17 -10.52
N ALA A 25 -6.13 6.99 -10.52
CA ALA A 25 -5.47 5.87 -11.17
C ALA A 25 -5.64 4.63 -10.30
N PHE A 26 -6.81 3.97 -10.46
CA PHE A 26 -7.29 2.88 -9.60
C PHE A 26 -6.57 1.54 -9.80
N GLY A 27 -5.73 1.43 -10.83
CA GLY A 27 -5.03 0.20 -11.18
C GLY A 27 -3.95 -0.22 -10.19
N TYR A 28 -3.66 -1.53 -10.15
CA TYR A 28 -2.74 -2.12 -9.18
C TYR A 28 -1.29 -1.60 -9.28
N ARG A 29 -0.78 -1.28 -10.47
CA ARG A 29 0.60 -0.80 -10.63
C ARG A 29 0.78 0.56 -10.00
N THR A 30 -0.24 1.43 -10.09
CA THR A 30 -0.23 2.74 -9.44
C THR A 30 -0.05 2.60 -7.93
N MET A 31 -0.85 1.75 -7.29
CA MET A 31 -0.78 1.60 -5.84
C MET A 31 0.49 0.88 -5.37
N MET A 32 1.00 -0.07 -6.16
CA MET A 32 2.34 -0.63 -5.93
C MET A 32 3.43 0.44 -6.03
N ALA A 33 3.39 1.28 -7.08
CA ALA A 33 4.35 2.36 -7.28
C ALA A 33 4.30 3.41 -6.18
N ALA A 34 3.09 3.83 -5.77
CA ALA A 34 2.91 4.77 -4.68
C ALA A 34 3.45 4.21 -3.36
N GLU A 35 3.25 2.92 -3.08
CA GLU A 35 3.85 2.32 -1.90
C GLU A 35 5.37 2.23 -2.02
N ILE A 36 5.94 1.85 -3.16
CA ILE A 36 7.40 1.84 -3.38
C ILE A 36 7.99 3.24 -3.13
N GLU A 37 7.34 4.27 -3.66
CA GLU A 37 7.75 5.67 -3.51
C GLU A 37 7.85 6.08 -2.05
N MET A 38 6.87 5.71 -1.21
CA MET A 38 6.86 6.06 0.21
C MET A 38 8.02 5.45 1.02
N PHE A 39 8.70 4.43 0.49
CA PHE A 39 9.87 3.79 1.15
C PHE A 39 11.21 4.15 0.51
N ARG A 40 11.24 5.06 -0.46
CA ARG A 40 12.50 5.58 -1.01
C ARG A 40 13.34 6.24 0.08
N GLN A 41 14.65 6.04 0.00
CA GLN A 41 15.62 6.57 0.97
C GLN A 41 16.33 7.84 0.45
N ASP A 42 16.23 8.11 -0.84
CA ASP A 42 17.01 9.12 -1.57
C ASP A 42 16.30 10.48 -1.72
N ILE A 43 15.06 10.59 -1.22
CA ILE A 43 14.24 11.81 -1.31
C ILE A 43 13.57 12.10 0.04
N SER A 44 13.13 13.35 0.21
CA SER A 44 12.45 13.79 1.44
C SER A 44 11.06 13.17 1.57
N ASP A 45 10.53 13.05 2.79
CA ASP A 45 9.19 12.49 3.00
C ASP A 45 8.09 13.36 2.37
N GLU A 46 8.31 14.67 2.25
CA GLU A 46 7.39 15.59 1.57
C GLU A 46 7.30 15.30 0.08
N GLN A 47 8.45 15.08 -0.57
CA GLN A 47 8.50 14.72 -1.98
C GLN A 47 7.88 13.34 -2.21
N LYS A 48 8.09 12.37 -1.30
CA LYS A 48 7.43 11.05 -1.38
C LYS A 48 5.92 11.18 -1.36
N MET A 49 5.36 11.97 -0.42
CA MET A 49 3.92 12.17 -0.34
C MET A 49 3.38 12.86 -1.59
N LEU A 50 4.05 13.91 -2.08
CA LEU A 50 3.66 14.59 -3.31
C LEU A 50 3.65 13.62 -4.50
N ASN A 51 4.71 12.82 -4.66
CA ASN A 51 4.81 11.83 -5.73
C ASN A 51 3.73 10.76 -5.62
N ALA A 52 3.45 10.26 -4.41
CA ALA A 52 2.40 9.28 -4.17
C ALA A 52 1.01 9.82 -4.51
N LEU A 53 0.73 11.09 -4.17
CA LEU A 53 -0.53 11.76 -4.54
C LEU A 53 -0.63 12.02 -6.04
N ASN A 54 0.46 12.43 -6.71
CA ASN A 54 0.50 12.62 -8.16
C ASN A 54 0.35 11.31 -8.95
N LEU A 55 0.87 10.20 -8.42
CA LEU A 55 0.64 8.88 -9.02
C LEU A 55 -0.84 8.49 -8.93
N PHE A 56 -1.51 8.86 -7.84
CA PHE A 56 -2.87 8.42 -7.55
C PHE A 56 -3.96 9.32 -8.17
N TYR A 57 -3.81 10.64 -8.13
CA TYR A 57 -4.75 11.60 -8.73
C TYR A 57 -4.29 11.96 -10.15
N VAL A 58 -5.08 11.59 -11.17
CA VAL A 58 -4.64 11.58 -12.58
C VAL A 58 -4.29 12.96 -13.12
N ARG A 59 -5.02 13.99 -12.71
CA ARG A 59 -4.87 15.35 -13.26
C ARG A 59 -4.34 16.32 -12.22
N ASN A 60 -5.11 16.50 -11.15
CA ASN A 60 -4.82 17.45 -10.09
C ASN A 60 -5.05 16.81 -8.74
N ILE A 61 -4.14 17.04 -7.81
CA ILE A 61 -4.35 16.72 -6.41
C ILE A 61 -5.47 17.65 -5.86
N PRO A 62 -6.44 17.13 -5.10
CA PRO A 62 -7.44 17.96 -4.45
C PRO A 62 -6.82 19.04 -3.54
N PRO A 63 -7.33 20.29 -3.54
CA PRO A 63 -6.82 21.36 -2.67
C PRO A 63 -6.96 21.05 -1.17
N ASP A 64 -8.02 20.32 -0.80
CA ASP A 64 -8.14 19.73 0.53
C ASP A 64 -7.21 18.51 0.64
N LEU A 65 -5.97 18.79 1.00
CA LEU A 65 -4.92 17.78 1.11
C LEU A 65 -5.23 16.71 2.17
N ASP A 66 -5.90 17.09 3.26
CA ASP A 66 -6.26 16.15 4.31
C ASP A 66 -7.29 15.14 3.81
N ALA A 67 -8.31 15.59 3.09
CA ALA A 67 -9.29 14.73 2.44
C ALA A 67 -8.64 13.90 1.31
N ALA A 68 -7.69 14.47 0.56
CA ALA A 68 -6.97 13.77 -0.49
C ALA A 68 -6.17 12.58 0.06
N VAL A 69 -5.43 12.79 1.15
CA VAL A 69 -4.66 11.73 1.82
C VAL A 69 -5.59 10.70 2.48
N ASP A 70 -6.69 11.13 3.11
CA ASP A 70 -7.66 10.21 3.71
C ASP A 70 -8.32 9.30 2.67
N TYR A 71 -8.68 9.85 1.51
CA TYR A 71 -9.26 9.07 0.42
C TYR A 71 -8.25 8.07 -0.15
N MET A 72 -7.00 8.48 -0.41
CA MET A 72 -5.95 7.57 -0.86
C MET A 72 -5.69 6.45 0.15
N LEU A 73 -5.66 6.77 1.45
CA LEU A 73 -5.53 5.80 2.53
C LEU A 73 -6.70 4.83 2.62
N TRP A 74 -7.93 5.30 2.43
CA TRP A 74 -9.12 4.45 2.36
C TRP A 74 -9.08 3.53 1.14
N PHE A 75 -8.68 4.06 -0.02
CA PHE A 75 -8.53 3.31 -1.25
C PHE A 75 -7.43 2.24 -1.14
N HIS A 76 -6.27 2.58 -0.55
CA HIS A 76 -5.17 1.63 -0.30
C HIS A 76 -5.64 0.42 0.54
N ARG A 77 -6.56 0.64 1.49
CA ARG A 77 -7.11 -0.40 2.37
C ARG A 77 -8.25 -1.21 1.76
N GLY A 78 -8.53 -1.10 0.47
CA GLY A 78 -9.64 -1.84 -0.14
C GLY A 78 -11.02 -1.31 0.29
N GLY A 79 -11.12 -0.04 0.66
CA GLY A 79 -12.36 0.58 1.11
C GLY A 79 -12.67 0.37 2.59
N GLU A 80 -11.77 -0.25 3.35
CA GLU A 80 -11.93 -0.45 4.79
C GLU A 80 -11.58 0.84 5.57
N PRO A 81 -12.34 1.17 6.63
CA PRO A 81 -12.04 2.33 7.45
C PRO A 81 -10.70 2.17 8.16
N ALA A 82 -10.14 3.30 8.61
CA ALA A 82 -8.97 3.26 9.48
C ALA A 82 -9.27 2.38 10.71
N ARG A 83 -8.42 1.38 10.97
CA ARG A 83 -8.51 0.57 12.19
C ARG A 83 -8.46 1.49 13.41
N LYS A 84 -9.59 1.60 14.13
CA LYS A 84 -9.64 2.30 15.42
C LYS A 84 -8.70 1.57 16.37
N GLY A 85 -7.76 2.28 16.97
CA GLY A 85 -6.85 1.72 17.96
C GLY A 85 -7.65 1.26 19.19
N GLY A 86 -7.89 -0.05 19.30
CA GLY A 86 -8.58 -0.63 20.44
C GLY A 86 -8.99 -2.08 20.19
N GLY A 87 -8.25 -3.02 20.77
CA GLY A 87 -8.72 -4.38 21.05
C GLY A 87 -8.79 -5.36 19.86
N SER A 88 -7.70 -6.10 19.64
CA SER A 88 -7.69 -7.53 19.25
C SER A 88 -6.37 -7.81 18.53
N LYS A 89 -5.46 -8.52 19.23
CA LYS A 89 -4.14 -9.01 18.78
C LYS A 89 -3.31 -7.95 18.03
N ARG A 90 -2.25 -7.45 18.68
CA ARG A 90 -1.05 -6.93 18.00
C ARG A 90 -0.53 -8.00 17.03
N ARG A 91 -1.18 -8.19 15.88
CA ARG A 91 -0.51 -8.67 14.67
C ARG A 91 0.61 -7.66 14.51
N THR A 92 1.83 -8.14 14.62
CA THR A 92 3.04 -7.33 14.66
C THR A 92 2.89 -6.19 13.68
N THR A 93 3.20 -4.97 14.13
CA THR A 93 3.32 -3.74 13.32
C THR A 93 4.37 -3.84 12.22
N ARG A 94 4.81 -5.07 11.90
CA ARG A 94 5.85 -5.38 10.97
C ARG A 94 5.27 -5.52 9.57
N ARG A 95 5.89 -4.82 8.63
CA ARG A 95 5.64 -4.95 7.20
C ARG A 95 6.02 -6.36 6.73
N GLY A 96 5.06 -7.07 6.16
CA GLY A 96 5.24 -8.44 5.67
C GLY A 96 5.82 -8.52 4.25
N TYR A 97 5.71 -7.46 3.47
CA TYR A 97 6.11 -7.45 2.05
C TYR A 97 6.71 -6.10 1.66
N CYS A 98 7.51 -6.08 0.61
CA CYS A 98 7.96 -4.88 -0.06
C CYS A 98 7.78 -5.09 -1.57
N PHE A 99 6.90 -4.29 -2.20
CA PHE A 99 6.57 -4.47 -3.62
C PHE A 99 7.79 -4.37 -4.55
N LEU A 100 8.83 -3.63 -4.17
CA LEU A 100 10.07 -3.57 -4.94
C LEU A 100 10.95 -4.81 -4.71
N LYS A 101 11.30 -5.09 -3.44
CA LYS A 101 12.22 -6.18 -3.09
C LYS A 101 11.64 -7.56 -3.41
N ASP A 102 10.33 -7.73 -3.22
CA ASP A 102 9.65 -9.01 -3.42
C ASP A 102 9.00 -9.12 -4.80
N ALA A 103 9.21 -8.16 -5.71
CA ALA A 103 8.60 -8.17 -7.05
C ALA A 103 8.71 -9.53 -7.77
N PRO A 104 9.87 -10.24 -7.78
CA PRO A 104 9.95 -11.57 -8.39
C PRO A 104 9.06 -12.62 -7.71
N LEU A 105 8.93 -12.57 -6.38
CA LEU A 105 8.11 -13.51 -5.60
C LEU A 105 6.62 -13.25 -5.81
N ILE A 106 6.23 -11.98 -5.84
CA ILE A 106 4.84 -11.56 -6.12
C ILE A 106 4.47 -11.97 -7.54
N TYR A 107 5.33 -11.68 -8.52
CA TYR A 107 5.14 -12.09 -9.90
C TYR A 107 4.99 -13.61 -10.03
N ALA A 108 5.91 -14.38 -9.44
CA ALA A 108 5.86 -15.83 -9.47
C ALA A 108 4.59 -16.38 -8.80
N ALA A 109 4.18 -15.82 -7.67
CA ALA A 109 2.98 -16.25 -6.95
C ALA A 109 1.70 -16.01 -7.78
N PHE A 110 1.55 -14.84 -8.41
CA PHE A 110 0.41 -14.55 -9.28
C PHE A 110 0.39 -15.45 -10.54
N ARG A 111 1.55 -15.70 -11.15
CA ARG A 111 1.66 -16.65 -12.27
C ARG A 111 1.29 -18.07 -11.86
N GLN A 112 1.79 -18.54 -10.73
CA GLN A 112 1.59 -19.90 -10.24
C GLN A 112 0.14 -20.15 -9.82
N GLN A 113 -0.43 -19.25 -9.02
CA GLN A 113 -1.72 -19.48 -8.36
C GLN A 113 -2.91 -19.08 -9.23
N TYR A 114 -2.77 -17.99 -10.00
CA TYR A 114 -3.90 -17.40 -10.74
C TYR A 114 -3.70 -17.40 -12.25
N GLY A 115 -2.53 -17.81 -12.75
CA GLY A 115 -2.19 -17.71 -14.18
C GLY A 115 -1.99 -16.27 -14.68
N ILE A 116 -2.09 -15.25 -13.81
CA ILE A 116 -2.04 -13.84 -14.20
C ILE A 116 -0.61 -13.40 -14.45
N ASN A 117 -0.34 -12.84 -15.63
CA ASN A 117 0.92 -12.17 -15.94
C ASN A 117 0.88 -10.69 -15.58
N LEU A 118 1.27 -10.36 -14.34
CA LEU A 118 1.32 -8.97 -13.86
C LEU A 118 2.20 -8.04 -14.70
N ARG A 119 3.11 -8.53 -15.56
CA ARG A 119 3.86 -7.65 -16.47
C ARG A 119 3.06 -7.29 -17.73
N GLN A 120 2.16 -8.16 -18.16
CA GLN A 120 1.34 -7.99 -19.37
C GLN A 120 -0.06 -7.45 -19.08
N THR A 121 -0.59 -7.64 -17.87
CA THR A 121 -1.87 -7.06 -17.44
C THR A 121 -1.78 -5.53 -17.44
N LEU A 122 -2.69 -4.85 -18.14
CA LEU A 122 -2.75 -3.38 -18.17
C LEU A 122 -3.08 -2.86 -16.76
N ASN A 123 -2.63 -1.64 -16.43
CA ASN A 123 -2.85 -1.08 -15.10
C ASN A 123 -4.34 -1.05 -14.73
N ASP A 124 -5.16 -0.54 -15.64
CA ASP A 124 -6.58 -0.26 -15.39
C ASP A 124 -7.48 -1.48 -15.68
N SER A 125 -6.90 -2.60 -16.13
CA SER A 125 -7.63 -3.87 -16.30
C SER A 125 -7.59 -4.76 -15.05
N LEU A 126 -6.87 -4.35 -14.01
CA LEU A 126 -6.85 -5.02 -12.71
C LEU A 126 -6.91 -3.96 -11.62
N HIS A 127 -8.09 -3.78 -11.04
CA HIS A 127 -8.32 -2.79 -10.00
C HIS A 127 -7.49 -3.13 -8.76
N TRP A 128 -7.01 -2.11 -8.04
CA TRP A 128 -6.18 -2.30 -6.85
C TRP A 128 -6.83 -3.24 -5.82
N TRP A 129 -8.14 -3.14 -5.61
CA TRP A 129 -8.84 -3.97 -4.62
C TRP A 129 -8.96 -5.44 -5.05
N GLU A 130 -9.04 -5.72 -6.35
CA GLU A 130 -8.98 -7.08 -6.88
C GLU A 130 -7.58 -7.65 -6.66
N PHE A 131 -6.55 -6.90 -7.04
CA PHE A 131 -5.16 -7.27 -6.78
C PHE A 131 -4.92 -7.52 -5.28
N LEU A 132 -5.41 -6.64 -4.41
CA LEU A 132 -5.26 -6.74 -2.96
C LEU A 132 -5.94 -8.01 -2.44
N ALA A 133 -7.17 -8.30 -2.86
CA ALA A 133 -7.87 -9.53 -2.47
C ALA A 133 -7.10 -10.79 -2.90
N MET A 134 -6.56 -10.80 -4.13
CA MET A 134 -5.74 -11.91 -4.63
C MET A 134 -4.41 -12.04 -3.89
N PHE A 135 -3.77 -10.92 -3.54
CA PHE A 135 -2.50 -10.89 -2.83
C PHE A 135 -2.65 -11.35 -1.37
N GLU A 136 -3.74 -10.97 -0.71
CA GLU A 136 -4.04 -11.41 0.66
C GLU A 136 -4.45 -12.89 0.73
N ALA A 137 -5.01 -13.43 -0.36
CA ALA A 137 -5.43 -14.83 -0.48
C ALA A 137 -4.34 -15.75 -1.09
N LEU A 138 -3.08 -15.31 -1.13
CA LEU A 138 -1.98 -16.18 -1.58
C LEU A 138 -1.88 -17.43 -0.71
N ASP A 139 -1.82 -18.59 -1.39
CA ASP A 139 -1.68 -19.89 -0.75
C ASP A 139 -0.36 -19.98 0.02
N GLU A 140 -0.39 -20.63 1.17
CA GLU A 140 0.75 -20.75 2.07
C GLU A 140 1.96 -21.48 1.45
N ASN A 141 1.75 -22.23 0.36
CA ASN A 141 2.82 -22.90 -0.36
C ASN A 141 3.60 -21.96 -1.28
N THR A 142 3.04 -20.80 -1.66
CA THR A 142 3.75 -19.80 -2.44
C THR A 142 4.95 -19.25 -1.65
N ARG A 143 6.06 -18.98 -2.34
CA ARG A 143 7.25 -18.40 -1.67
C ARG A 143 6.93 -17.04 -1.04
N MET A 144 6.08 -16.25 -1.70
CA MET A 144 5.66 -14.95 -1.20
C MET A 144 4.90 -15.08 0.13
N ALA A 145 3.91 -15.97 0.23
CA ALA A 145 3.17 -16.19 1.47
C ALA A 145 4.09 -16.65 2.61
N LYS A 146 5.04 -17.55 2.33
CA LYS A 146 6.05 -17.99 3.31
C LYS A 146 6.93 -16.83 3.80
N VAL A 147 7.37 -15.95 2.90
CA VAL A 147 8.15 -14.76 3.25
C VAL A 147 7.36 -13.80 4.14
N MET A 148 6.08 -13.52 3.79
CA MET A 148 5.21 -12.70 4.63
C MET A 148 5.02 -13.32 6.01
N TYR A 149 4.83 -14.63 6.08
CA TYR A 149 4.73 -15.37 7.34
C TYR A 149 6.01 -15.24 8.18
N TRP A 150 7.20 -15.54 7.64
CA TRP A 150 8.46 -15.44 8.39
C TRP A 150 8.72 -14.03 8.95
N ARG A 151 8.36 -12.99 8.19
CA ARG A 151 8.51 -11.59 8.61
C ARG A 151 7.56 -11.19 9.74
N THR A 152 6.36 -11.77 9.80
CA THR A 152 5.27 -11.25 10.64
C THR A 152 4.79 -12.22 11.73
N CYS A 153 5.10 -13.52 11.65
CA CYS A 153 4.59 -14.48 12.60
C CYS A 153 5.09 -14.18 14.03
N ASP A 154 4.18 -14.32 14.99
CA ASP A 154 4.53 -14.36 16.41
C ASP A 154 5.24 -15.70 16.69
N THR A 155 6.35 -15.63 17.40
CA THR A 155 7.12 -16.82 17.77
C THR A 155 6.87 -17.25 19.21
N LYS A 156 5.96 -16.57 19.93
CA LYS A 156 5.51 -16.98 21.26
C LYS A 156 4.91 -18.40 21.19
N GLY A 157 5.31 -19.27 22.13
CA GLY A 157 4.87 -20.67 22.18
C GLY A 157 5.59 -21.63 21.22
N MET A 158 6.38 -21.14 20.26
CA MET A 158 7.15 -22.01 19.36
C MET A 158 8.34 -22.68 20.07
N GLY A 159 8.70 -23.90 19.62
CA GLY A 159 9.89 -24.63 20.08
C GLY A 159 11.21 -23.95 19.68
N LYS A 160 12.32 -24.37 20.29
CA LYS A 160 13.65 -23.75 20.10
C LYS A 160 14.10 -23.78 18.62
N GLU A 161 13.94 -24.92 17.96
CA GLU A 161 14.34 -25.11 16.56
C GLU A 161 13.49 -24.27 15.61
N GLN A 162 12.17 -24.28 15.79
CA GLN A 162 11.26 -23.46 14.98
C GLN A 162 11.58 -21.97 15.12
N LYS A 163 11.84 -21.48 16.35
CA LYS A 163 12.27 -20.10 16.58
C LYS A 163 13.57 -19.78 15.86
N ALA A 164 14.55 -20.69 15.90
CA ALA A 164 15.82 -20.51 15.20
C ALA A 164 15.63 -20.43 13.68
N TYR A 165 14.82 -21.31 13.11
CA TYR A 165 14.47 -21.29 11.69
C TYR A 165 13.78 -20.00 11.27
N ILE A 166 12.73 -19.56 12.00
CA ILE A 166 12.04 -18.30 11.72
C ILE A 166 13.01 -17.12 11.81
N LYS A 167 13.90 -17.10 12.81
CA LYS A 167 14.91 -16.05 12.95
C LYS A 167 15.85 -16.02 11.74
N GLN A 168 16.34 -17.17 11.28
CA GLN A 168 17.19 -17.28 10.10
C GLN A 168 16.47 -16.75 8.84
N MET A 169 15.23 -17.17 8.60
CA MET A 169 14.45 -16.72 7.45
C MET A 169 14.13 -15.23 7.52
N ARG A 170 13.86 -14.68 8.71
CA ARG A 170 13.63 -13.25 8.91
C ARG A 170 14.89 -12.42 8.63
N THR A 171 16.08 -12.95 8.91
CA THR A 171 17.36 -12.33 8.53
C THR A 171 17.54 -12.38 7.02
N LEU A 172 17.36 -13.54 6.39
CA LEU A 172 17.53 -13.73 4.94
C LEU A 172 16.59 -12.82 4.13
N TYR A 173 15.35 -12.69 4.56
CA TYR A 173 14.32 -11.89 3.89
C TYR A 173 14.08 -10.54 4.57
N SER A 174 15.06 -9.98 5.28
CA SER A 174 14.89 -8.72 6.02
C SER A 174 14.42 -7.56 5.15
N LEU A 175 13.73 -6.59 5.75
CA LEU A 175 13.40 -5.30 5.15
C LEU A 175 14.16 -4.22 5.93
N GLU A 176 14.56 -3.12 5.28
CA GLU A 176 15.27 -2.00 5.92
C GLU A 176 14.41 -1.35 7.00
N GLU A 177 13.12 -1.13 6.71
CA GLU A 177 12.16 -0.52 7.64
C GLU A 177 11.01 -1.47 7.96
N PRO A 178 11.26 -2.55 8.71
CA PRO A 178 10.26 -3.56 8.92
C PRO A 178 9.11 -3.06 9.81
N GLN A 179 9.21 -1.93 10.50
CA GLN A 179 8.17 -1.39 11.38
C GLN A 179 7.28 -0.32 10.74
N ALA A 180 7.63 0.16 9.54
CA ALA A 180 6.86 1.17 8.83
C ALA A 180 5.95 0.53 7.79
N THR A 181 4.77 1.10 7.60
CA THR A 181 3.80 0.74 6.55
C THR A 181 3.46 1.99 5.73
N MET A 182 2.90 1.77 4.53
CA MET A 182 2.29 2.84 3.74
C MET A 182 1.34 3.70 4.58
N ASP A 183 0.44 3.02 5.30
CA ASP A 183 -0.49 3.60 6.28
C ASP A 183 0.17 4.50 7.33
N SER A 184 1.24 4.00 7.99
CA SER A 184 1.90 4.76 9.05
C SER A 184 2.64 5.97 8.48
N ARG A 185 3.28 5.82 7.31
CA ARG A 185 4.01 6.89 6.63
C ARG A 185 3.08 8.00 6.15
N LEU A 186 1.99 7.67 5.44
CA LEU A 186 1.00 8.65 4.99
C LEU A 186 0.27 9.36 6.14
N ARG A 187 -0.03 8.65 7.24
CA ARG A 187 -0.64 9.30 8.43
C ARG A 187 0.32 10.24 9.15
N LEU A 188 1.61 9.88 9.23
CA LEU A 188 2.63 10.76 9.80
C LEU A 188 2.80 12.00 8.93
N ALA A 189 2.90 11.78 7.63
CA ALA A 189 2.97 12.81 6.60
C ALA A 189 1.80 13.81 6.68
N LYS A 190 0.56 13.31 6.78
CA LYS A 190 -0.65 14.13 6.98
C LYS A 190 -0.58 15.05 8.20
N ARG A 191 0.02 14.57 9.31
CA ARG A 191 0.10 15.34 10.57
C ARG A 191 1.21 16.39 10.56
N ASN A 192 2.20 16.26 9.68
CA ASN A 192 3.33 17.17 9.61
C ASN A 192 2.93 18.48 8.90
N ALA A 193 2.98 19.60 9.63
CA ALA A 193 2.59 20.91 9.09
C ALA A 193 3.51 21.38 7.96
N ASP A 194 4.82 21.16 8.09
CA ASP A 194 5.82 21.57 7.09
C ASP A 194 5.62 20.80 5.79
N MET A 195 5.27 19.53 5.89
CA MET A 195 4.95 18.70 4.74
C MET A 195 3.69 19.18 4.00
N ARG A 196 2.64 19.55 4.75
CA ARG A 196 1.42 20.10 4.13
C ARG A 196 1.71 21.43 3.43
N ALA A 197 2.48 22.30 4.07
CA ALA A 197 2.89 23.58 3.47
C ALA A 197 3.73 23.38 2.20
N TYR A 198 4.66 22.41 2.23
CA TYR A 198 5.46 22.03 1.06
C TYR A 198 4.59 21.58 -0.11
N VAL A 199 3.68 20.63 0.12
CA VAL A 199 2.81 20.07 -0.94
C VAL A 199 1.92 21.16 -1.52
N LYS A 200 1.30 21.99 -0.67
CA LYS A 200 0.43 23.08 -1.11
C LYS A 200 1.18 24.08 -1.99
N ARG A 201 2.36 24.53 -1.56
CA ARG A 201 3.20 25.46 -2.33
C ARG A 201 3.59 24.89 -3.70
N ARG A 202 4.00 23.61 -3.75
CA ARG A 202 4.36 22.95 -5.03
C ARG A 202 3.17 22.83 -5.98
N MET A 203 1.97 22.57 -5.45
CA MET A 203 0.75 22.54 -6.25
C MET A 203 0.41 23.92 -6.84
N GLU A 204 0.57 25.00 -6.06
CA GLU A 204 0.37 26.38 -6.52
C GLU A 204 1.38 26.78 -7.61
N GLU A 205 2.65 26.39 -7.47
CA GLU A 205 3.69 26.62 -8.49
C GLU A 205 3.34 25.95 -9.83
N CYS A 206 2.80 24.73 -9.82
CA CYS A 206 2.39 24.01 -11.05
C CYS A 206 1.11 24.55 -11.70
N GLN A 207 0.24 25.25 -10.96
CA GLN A 207 -0.99 25.83 -11.51
C GLN A 207 -0.75 27.19 -12.18
N ASN A 208 0.33 27.87 -11.82
CA ASN A 208 0.66 29.23 -12.26
C ASN A 208 1.76 29.30 -13.34
N GLY A 209 2.33 28.17 -13.75
CA GLY A 209 3.37 28.06 -14.77
C GLY A 209 2.91 27.26 -15.98
#